data_AF-A0A0Q4MWY2-F1
#
_entry.id   AF-A0A0Q4MWY2-F1
#
_cell.length_a   1.000
_cell.length_b   1.000
_cell.length_c   1.000
_cell.angle_alpha   90.00
_cell.angle_beta   90.00
_cell.angle_gamma   90.00
#
_symmetry.space_group_name_H-M   'P 1'
#
loop_
_entity.id
_entity.type
_entity.pdbx_description
1 polymer ?
#
loop_
_entity_poly.entity_id
_entity_poly.type
_entity_poly.pdbx_seq_one_letter_code
_entity_poly.pdbx_strand_id
1 'polypeptide(L)'
;MTKQIERNARGGNLLSAFELFRQASNDSMPEHHDNAEEWFELCWKYLQNGGDTRDGVYRPENNFCLRSMILTDFRRFSHLPVRFEEDLTIIIGSNGQGKSSILSAIAKTLSWFTASILKEDGSGQRLNEFSDIRNGSENQFTDISSHFSFGKGLKNIQLRLSRSVPGAAQKRDSEIKSAKEIADIWRVVNNKFTINLPVFAFYGVERSYSFTKSRTKFEKREDRFDAYTHALTGAGRFDHFSEWFISLHKISGAQKIADLHQLQEQVSYLEKAVITGISAVKPLLQEAQEKLKAALTEYEAKGSNDTLSAEIKMGIVSDAITSIVPSISRIWVDTSTGSDIIRVINDQLNVTVDQLSDGQRVFLGLIADLTRRIIMLNPLLSNPLAGQGIVLIDEIELHLHPKWQQEVIPNLRSVFPNIQFIISTHSPIVLSTADRRCVREFTTNLAGEDQILDMPSIQTKGSENSEILEQVMNVFSSPQNIAETHLLSEFEASLTADEDNLSQDSQDLYNKIQSHFGLQSSQKHKADSLMRLNKLKNKIRRSKSEGKNQG
;
A
#
# COMPACT_ATOMS: atom_id res chain seq x y z
N MET A 1 -20.14 35.55 13.63
CA MET A 1 -19.41 34.43 12.98
C MET A 1 -18.29 33.89 13.86
N THR A 2 -17.44 34.73 14.44
CA THR A 2 -16.27 34.35 15.27
C THR A 2 -16.58 33.35 16.40
N LYS A 3 -17.58 33.62 17.26
CA LYS A 3 -17.96 32.69 18.36
C LYS A 3 -18.38 31.29 17.90
N GLN A 4 -18.94 31.16 16.70
CA GLN A 4 -19.35 29.85 16.16
C GLN A 4 -18.15 29.07 15.62
N ILE A 5 -17.21 29.77 14.96
CA ILE A 5 -15.96 29.17 14.47
C ILE A 5 -15.10 28.72 15.67
N GLU A 6 -15.00 29.52 16.73
CA GLU A 6 -14.31 29.15 17.97
C GLU A 6 -14.93 27.91 18.64
N ARG A 7 -16.26 27.85 18.72
CA ARG A 7 -16.96 26.67 19.25
C ARG A 7 -16.69 25.43 18.40
N ASN A 8 -16.67 25.56 17.07
CA ASN A 8 -16.37 24.45 16.18
C ASN A 8 -14.90 23.99 16.29
N ALA A 9 -13.96 24.94 16.40
CA ALA A 9 -12.55 24.65 16.58
C ALA A 9 -12.29 23.91 17.91
N ARG A 10 -12.87 24.39 19.02
CA ARG A 10 -12.82 23.69 20.32
C ARG A 10 -13.57 22.36 20.32
N GLY A 11 -14.55 22.21 19.43
CA GLY A 11 -15.23 20.94 19.15
C GLY A 11 -14.44 19.97 18.28
N GLY A 12 -13.19 20.30 17.91
CA GLY A 12 -12.30 19.44 17.13
C GLY A 12 -12.39 19.62 15.61
N ASN A 13 -12.93 20.72 15.10
CA ASN A 13 -12.90 21.03 13.68
C ASN A 13 -11.56 21.66 13.27
N LEU A 14 -10.76 20.90 12.52
CA LEU A 14 -9.42 21.31 12.09
C LEU A 14 -9.41 22.58 11.20
N LEU A 15 -10.35 22.69 10.26
CA LEU A 15 -10.42 23.85 9.36
C LEU A 15 -10.75 25.13 10.12
N SER A 16 -11.70 25.06 11.06
CA SER A 16 -12.06 26.20 11.92
C SER A 16 -10.89 26.63 12.81
N ALA A 17 -10.13 25.68 13.38
CA ALA A 17 -8.96 26.00 14.18
C ALA A 17 -7.87 26.69 13.34
N PHE A 18 -7.62 26.20 12.13
CA PHE A 18 -6.62 26.78 11.24
C PHE A 18 -7.03 28.16 10.70
N GLU A 19 -8.32 28.37 10.42
CA GLU A 19 -8.85 29.68 10.01
C GLU A 19 -8.62 30.73 11.09
N LEU A 20 -8.91 30.41 12.36
CA LEU A 20 -8.65 31.29 13.50
C LEU A 20 -7.15 31.57 13.69
N PHE A 21 -6.31 30.55 13.53
CA PHE A 21 -4.85 30.72 13.54
C PHE A 21 -4.39 31.71 12.47
N ARG A 22 -4.89 31.61 11.23
CA ARG A 22 -4.53 32.55 10.15
C ARG A 22 -5.03 33.96 10.40
N GLN A 23 -6.24 34.11 10.91
CA GLN A 23 -6.80 35.42 11.25
C GLN A 23 -5.97 36.10 12.35
N ALA A 24 -5.67 35.37 13.42
CA ALA A 24 -4.89 35.87 14.54
C ALA A 24 -3.43 36.19 14.16
N SER A 25 -2.81 35.41 13.27
CA SER A 25 -1.43 35.63 12.81
C SER A 25 -1.27 36.84 11.88
N ASN A 26 -2.35 37.27 11.21
CA ASN A 26 -2.34 38.42 10.30
C ASN A 26 -2.67 39.74 11.00
N ASP A 27 -3.12 39.69 12.26
CA ASP A 27 -3.50 40.87 13.04
C ASP A 27 -2.29 41.41 13.80
N SER A 28 -2.09 42.73 13.77
CA SER A 28 -0.87 43.39 14.28
C SER A 28 -0.90 43.68 15.79
N MET A 29 -1.92 43.18 16.51
CA MET A 29 -2.10 43.38 17.95
C MET A 29 -1.45 42.25 18.78
N PRO A 30 -0.65 42.56 19.83
CA PRO A 30 0.08 41.56 20.62
C PRO A 30 -0.82 40.55 21.35
N GLU A 31 -1.99 40.97 21.89
CA GLU A 31 -2.92 40.09 22.61
C GLU A 31 -3.52 38.98 21.71
N HIS A 32 -3.49 39.15 20.39
CA HIS A 32 -3.96 38.14 19.44
C HIS A 32 -2.87 37.13 19.06
N HIS A 33 -1.61 37.36 19.41
CA HIS A 33 -0.53 36.41 19.16
C HIS A 33 -0.60 35.20 20.11
N ASP A 34 -0.93 35.40 21.40
CA ASP A 34 -1.12 34.31 22.37
C ASP A 34 -2.28 33.39 21.95
N ASN A 35 -3.37 33.97 21.42
CA ASN A 35 -4.48 33.21 20.86
C ASN A 35 -4.07 32.42 19.61
N ALA A 36 -3.15 32.95 18.78
CA ALA A 36 -2.67 32.25 17.59
C ALA A 36 -1.90 30.98 17.97
N GLU A 37 -1.10 31.00 19.02
CA GLU A 37 -0.39 29.81 19.50
C GLU A 37 -1.36 28.72 20.01
N GLU A 38 -2.42 29.10 20.74
CA GLU A 38 -3.46 28.15 21.20
C GLU A 38 -4.13 27.43 20.01
N TRP A 39 -4.55 28.17 18.99
CA TRP A 39 -5.17 27.58 17.79
C TRP A 39 -4.18 26.74 16.97
N PHE A 40 -2.92 27.15 16.92
CA PHE A 40 -1.87 26.38 16.28
C PHE A 40 -1.62 25.05 17.02
N GLU A 41 -1.56 25.07 18.36
CA GLU A 41 -1.44 23.85 19.16
C GLU A 41 -2.60 22.89 18.93
N LEU A 42 -3.83 23.41 18.79
CA LEU A 42 -4.99 22.57 18.48
C LEU A 42 -4.84 21.89 17.11
N CYS A 43 -4.31 22.61 16.10
CA CYS A 43 -4.01 22.01 14.79
C CYS A 43 -2.93 20.94 14.91
N TRP A 44 -1.84 21.22 15.64
CA TRP A 44 -0.77 20.27 15.91
C TRP A 44 -1.28 19.00 16.60
N LYS A 45 -2.01 19.15 17.71
CA LYS A 45 -2.63 18.04 18.47
C LYS A 45 -3.58 17.24 17.58
N TYR A 46 -4.39 17.89 16.75
CA TYR A 46 -5.27 17.18 15.83
C TYR A 46 -4.51 16.24 14.87
N LEU A 47 -3.36 16.69 14.36
CA LEU A 47 -2.53 15.93 13.42
C LEU A 47 -1.70 14.83 14.11
N GLN A 48 -1.25 15.06 15.34
CA GLN A 48 -0.26 14.22 16.01
C GLN A 48 -0.82 13.34 17.14
N ASN A 49 -2.00 13.65 17.67
CA ASN A 49 -2.57 12.86 18.75
C ASN A 49 -2.89 11.44 18.28
N GLY A 50 -2.52 10.51 19.14
CA GLY A 50 -2.82 9.10 19.03
C GLY A 50 -2.58 8.43 20.36
N GLY A 51 -2.84 7.14 20.41
CA GLY A 51 -2.55 6.33 21.58
C GLY A 51 -2.27 4.89 21.21
N ASP A 52 -1.52 4.22 22.06
CA ASP A 52 -1.28 2.79 21.91
C ASP A 52 -2.54 2.01 22.32
N THR A 53 -2.93 1.04 21.50
CA THR A 53 -3.96 0.08 21.90
C THR A 53 -3.45 -0.82 23.03
N ARG A 54 -4.36 -1.58 23.64
CA ARG A 54 -3.99 -2.59 24.65
C ARG A 54 -2.97 -3.61 24.14
N ASP A 55 -2.89 -3.81 22.82
CA ASP A 55 -1.95 -4.71 22.16
C ASP A 55 -0.61 -4.03 21.80
N GLY A 56 -0.39 -2.78 22.24
CA GLY A 56 0.85 -2.03 21.99
C GLY A 56 0.96 -1.46 20.57
N VAL A 57 -0.13 -1.38 19.82
CA VAL A 57 -0.14 -0.82 18.46
C VAL A 57 -0.60 0.62 18.51
N TYR A 58 0.28 1.55 18.13
CA TYR A 58 -0.06 2.97 18.00
C TYR A 58 -1.22 3.17 17.00
N ARG A 59 -2.23 3.94 17.38
CA ARG A 59 -3.29 4.40 16.47
C ARG A 59 -3.49 5.90 16.61
N PRO A 60 -3.44 6.66 15.49
CA PRO A 60 -3.77 8.08 15.53
C PRO A 60 -5.26 8.26 15.86
N GLU A 61 -5.58 9.33 16.57
CA GLU A 61 -6.97 9.67 16.93
C GLU A 61 -7.78 10.09 15.69
N ASN A 62 -7.12 10.81 14.77
CA ASN A 62 -7.71 11.30 13.53
C ASN A 62 -7.06 10.61 12.33
N ASN A 63 -7.77 9.64 11.74
CA ASN A 63 -7.37 8.97 10.50
C ASN A 63 -7.86 9.72 9.27
N PHE A 64 -7.01 9.83 8.24
CA PHE A 64 -7.36 10.31 6.91
C PHE A 64 -7.68 9.14 5.97
N CYS A 65 -8.94 9.04 5.55
CA CYS A 65 -9.43 7.91 4.73
C CYS A 65 -10.26 8.38 3.54
N LEU A 66 -10.17 7.67 2.41
CA LEU A 66 -11.13 7.76 1.31
C LEU A 66 -12.36 6.91 1.65
N ARG A 67 -13.57 7.50 1.59
CA ARG A 67 -14.83 6.80 1.91
C ARG A 67 -15.57 6.33 0.69
N SER A 68 -15.66 7.21 -0.30
CA SER A 68 -16.36 6.90 -1.54
C SER A 68 -15.81 7.72 -2.70
N MET A 69 -16.12 7.25 -3.89
CA MET A 69 -15.81 7.92 -5.14
C MET A 69 -16.95 7.69 -6.12
N ILE A 70 -17.21 8.66 -6.98
CA ILE A 70 -18.13 8.56 -8.09
C ILE A 70 -17.36 8.96 -9.34
N LEU A 71 -17.33 8.05 -10.31
CA LEU A 71 -16.75 8.27 -11.64
C LEU A 71 -17.87 8.56 -12.62
N THR A 72 -17.79 9.69 -13.34
CA THR A 72 -18.77 10.07 -14.36
C THR A 72 -18.07 10.26 -15.69
N ASP A 73 -18.50 9.52 -16.72
CA ASP A 73 -17.90 9.48 -18.06
C ASP A 73 -16.37 9.38 -18.02
N PHE A 74 -15.86 8.58 -17.09
CA PHE A 74 -14.43 8.35 -16.90
C PHE A 74 -14.03 7.01 -17.52
N ARG A 75 -13.23 7.08 -18.59
CA ARG A 75 -12.73 5.95 -19.38
C ARG A 75 -13.86 5.04 -19.86
N ARG A 76 -14.07 3.89 -19.25
CA ARG A 76 -15.14 2.96 -19.64
C ARG A 76 -16.46 3.20 -18.91
N PHE A 77 -16.44 3.97 -17.82
CA PHE A 77 -17.59 4.12 -16.93
C PHE A 77 -18.42 5.34 -17.34
N SER A 78 -19.71 5.15 -17.64
CA SER A 78 -20.68 6.24 -17.74
C SER A 78 -20.95 6.83 -16.36
N HIS A 79 -21.23 5.95 -15.41
CA HIS A 79 -21.41 6.26 -14.00
C HIS A 79 -20.95 5.06 -13.17
N LEU A 80 -20.10 5.27 -12.15
CA LEU A 80 -19.70 4.21 -11.23
C LEU A 80 -19.53 4.78 -9.81
N PRO A 81 -20.46 4.50 -8.88
CA PRO A 81 -20.27 4.76 -7.47
C PRO A 81 -19.45 3.64 -6.82
N VAL A 82 -18.48 4.01 -5.98
CA VAL A 82 -17.57 3.10 -5.28
C VAL A 82 -17.52 3.47 -3.81
N ARG A 83 -17.58 2.48 -2.92
CA ARG A 83 -17.40 2.63 -1.47
C ARG A 83 -16.19 1.84 -0.99
N PHE A 84 -15.39 2.46 -0.12
CA PHE A 84 -14.14 1.90 0.40
C PHE A 84 -14.23 1.65 1.90
N GLU A 85 -13.59 0.59 2.36
CA GLU A 85 -13.36 0.30 3.78
C GLU A 85 -12.22 1.17 4.33
N GLU A 86 -12.24 1.44 5.64
CA GLU A 86 -11.18 2.22 6.32
C GLU A 86 -9.83 1.50 6.38
N ASP A 87 -9.84 0.17 6.33
CA ASP A 87 -8.65 -0.67 6.44
C ASP A 87 -8.22 -1.27 5.09
N LEU A 88 -9.04 -2.13 4.50
CA LEU A 88 -8.69 -2.86 3.28
C LEU A 88 -9.88 -2.94 2.32
N THR A 89 -9.67 -2.49 1.09
CA THR A 89 -10.56 -2.71 -0.04
C THR A 89 -9.84 -3.46 -1.15
N ILE A 90 -10.40 -4.59 -1.60
CA ILE A 90 -9.89 -5.41 -2.70
C ILE A 90 -10.88 -5.32 -3.85
N ILE A 91 -10.46 -4.78 -4.98
CA ILE A 91 -11.26 -4.66 -6.19
C ILE A 91 -10.97 -5.86 -7.10
N ILE A 92 -12.01 -6.59 -7.48
CA ILE A 92 -11.94 -7.74 -8.38
C ILE A 92 -12.83 -7.51 -9.61
N GLY A 93 -12.56 -8.26 -10.67
CA GLY A 93 -13.29 -8.16 -11.94
C GLY A 93 -12.43 -8.64 -13.11
N SER A 94 -13.05 -8.99 -14.24
CA SER A 94 -12.31 -9.50 -15.40
C SER A 94 -11.35 -8.46 -16.00
N ASN A 95 -10.43 -8.93 -16.86
CA ASN A 95 -9.47 -8.05 -17.53
C ASN A 95 -10.19 -6.97 -18.33
N GLY A 96 -9.71 -5.74 -18.22
CA GLY A 96 -10.34 -4.58 -18.87
C GLY A 96 -11.58 -4.02 -18.16
N GLN A 97 -12.11 -4.64 -17.09
CA GLN A 97 -13.26 -4.09 -16.32
C GLN A 97 -13.00 -2.74 -15.63
N GLY A 98 -11.74 -2.29 -15.58
CA GLY A 98 -11.38 -0.95 -15.12
C GLY A 98 -10.90 -0.85 -13.69
N LYS A 99 -10.42 -1.95 -13.09
CA LYS A 99 -9.75 -1.97 -11.76
C LYS A 99 -8.62 -0.94 -11.68
N SER A 100 -7.66 -1.01 -12.61
CA SER A 100 -6.56 -0.04 -12.72
C SER A 100 -7.05 1.39 -12.99
N SER A 101 -8.20 1.55 -13.65
CA SER A 101 -8.81 2.87 -13.86
C SER A 101 -9.33 3.47 -12.55
N ILE A 102 -9.91 2.68 -11.66
CA ILE A 102 -10.34 3.14 -10.33
C ILE A 102 -9.12 3.54 -9.50
N LEU A 103 -8.07 2.70 -9.46
CA LEU A 103 -6.84 3.04 -8.74
C LEU A 103 -6.16 4.30 -9.31
N SER A 104 -6.11 4.45 -10.64
CA SER A 104 -5.58 5.64 -11.31
C SER A 104 -6.41 6.90 -10.99
N ALA A 105 -7.73 6.78 -10.90
CA ALA A 105 -8.61 7.87 -10.46
C ALA A 105 -8.28 8.32 -9.04
N ILE A 106 -8.11 7.37 -8.10
CA ILE A 106 -7.71 7.68 -6.72
C ILE A 106 -6.33 8.33 -6.68
N ALA A 107 -5.36 7.81 -7.42
CA ALA A 107 -4.02 8.37 -7.49
C ALA A 107 -4.01 9.83 -7.96
N LYS A 108 -4.80 10.17 -8.99
CA LYS A 108 -4.96 11.55 -9.47
C LYS A 108 -5.56 12.45 -8.42
N THR A 109 -6.59 11.99 -7.72
CA THR A 109 -7.20 12.72 -6.61
C THR A 109 -6.19 12.96 -5.47
N LEU A 110 -5.47 11.93 -5.02
CA LEU A 110 -4.47 12.03 -3.95
C LEU A 110 -3.30 12.98 -4.31
N SER A 111 -2.97 13.09 -5.60
CA SER A 111 -1.84 13.89 -6.05
C SER A 111 -2.00 15.39 -5.77
N TRP A 112 -3.22 15.87 -5.60
CA TRP A 112 -3.49 17.26 -5.20
C TRP A 112 -3.10 17.51 -3.74
N PHE A 113 -3.31 16.54 -2.85
CA PHE A 113 -2.82 16.64 -1.47
C PHE A 113 -1.28 16.64 -1.45
N THR A 114 -0.63 15.69 -2.14
CA THR A 114 0.84 15.62 -2.15
C THR A 114 1.47 16.87 -2.75
N ALA A 115 0.93 17.39 -3.86
CA ALA A 115 1.48 18.57 -4.51
C ALA A 115 1.36 19.82 -3.62
N SER A 116 0.23 20.00 -2.94
CA SER A 116 0.01 21.13 -2.03
C SER A 116 0.77 21.02 -0.70
N ILE A 117 1.08 19.79 -0.24
CA ILE A 117 2.00 19.57 0.89
C ILE A 117 3.42 20.03 0.51
N LEU A 118 3.88 19.65 -0.69
CA LEU A 118 5.23 19.96 -1.18
C LEU A 118 5.43 21.44 -1.48
N LYS A 119 4.42 22.10 -2.02
CA LYS A 119 4.49 23.51 -2.42
C LYS A 119 3.15 24.18 -2.26
N GLU A 120 3.16 25.42 -1.77
CA GLU A 120 1.98 26.29 -1.77
C GLU A 120 1.38 26.37 -3.19
N ASP A 121 0.06 26.18 -3.27
CA ASP A 121 -0.68 26.10 -4.53
C ASP A 121 -0.16 25.05 -5.54
N GLY A 122 0.53 24.01 -5.04
CA GLY A 122 1.00 22.89 -5.85
C GLY A 122 -0.12 22.27 -6.69
N SER A 123 0.20 21.98 -7.95
CA SER A 123 -0.75 21.39 -8.90
C SER A 123 -0.59 19.88 -8.95
N GLY A 124 -1.67 19.16 -8.64
CA GLY A 124 -1.73 17.71 -8.80
C GLY A 124 -1.86 17.27 -10.26
N GLN A 125 -1.95 15.97 -10.46
CA GLN A 125 -2.24 15.34 -11.74
C GLN A 125 -3.65 15.73 -12.21
N ARG A 126 -3.73 16.19 -13.46
CA ARG A 126 -4.99 16.57 -14.11
C ARG A 126 -5.55 15.39 -14.91
N LEU A 127 -6.85 15.46 -15.19
CA LEU A 127 -7.49 14.54 -16.14
C LEU A 127 -7.09 14.90 -17.57
N ASN A 128 -6.83 13.87 -18.37
CA ASN A 128 -6.44 13.95 -19.75
C ASN A 128 -7.68 13.83 -20.64
N GLU A 129 -7.89 14.83 -21.50
CA GLU A 129 -9.07 14.91 -22.38
C GLU A 129 -9.14 13.80 -23.43
N PHE A 130 -8.01 13.20 -23.81
CA PHE A 130 -7.96 12.14 -24.83
C PHE A 130 -8.05 10.74 -24.25
N SER A 131 -7.53 10.52 -23.04
CA SER A 131 -7.44 9.18 -22.45
C SER A 131 -8.40 8.92 -21.29
N ASP A 132 -8.88 9.97 -20.60
CA ASP A 132 -9.74 9.81 -19.43
C ASP A 132 -11.22 10.07 -19.72
N ILE A 133 -11.56 10.85 -20.74
CA ILE A 133 -12.96 11.05 -21.13
C ILE A 133 -13.46 9.78 -21.81
N ARG A 134 -14.65 9.32 -21.42
CA ARG A 134 -15.29 8.16 -22.03
C ARG A 134 -15.59 8.39 -23.50
N ASN A 135 -15.16 7.45 -24.35
CA ASN A 135 -15.48 7.46 -25.77
C ASN A 135 -17.01 7.38 -25.96
N GLY A 136 -17.57 8.31 -26.74
CA GLY A 136 -19.01 8.40 -26.95
C GLY A 136 -19.80 9.04 -25.80
N SER A 137 -19.14 9.73 -24.85
CA SER A 137 -19.84 10.55 -23.84
C SER A 137 -20.65 11.66 -24.52
N GLU A 138 -21.96 11.65 -24.31
CA GLU A 138 -22.86 12.74 -24.74
C GLU A 138 -22.59 14.03 -23.96
N ASN A 139 -22.13 13.89 -22.71
CA ASN A 139 -21.84 15.00 -21.81
C ASN A 139 -20.58 15.78 -22.21
N GLN A 140 -19.69 15.18 -23.00
CA GLN A 140 -18.42 15.81 -23.44
C GLN A 140 -17.50 16.26 -22.29
N PHE A 141 -17.66 15.67 -21.10
CA PHE A 141 -16.77 15.88 -19.96
C PHE A 141 -16.61 14.59 -19.16
N THR A 142 -15.61 14.59 -18.28
CA THR A 142 -15.41 13.56 -17.26
C THR A 142 -15.27 14.20 -15.88
N ASP A 143 -15.86 13.56 -14.88
CA ASP A 143 -15.71 13.93 -13.47
C ASP A 143 -15.25 12.75 -12.61
N ILE A 144 -14.36 13.05 -11.66
CA ILE A 144 -14.01 12.17 -10.54
C ILE A 144 -14.38 12.90 -9.26
N SER A 145 -15.49 12.50 -8.63
CA SER A 145 -15.95 13.05 -7.36
C SER A 145 -15.51 12.13 -6.23
N SER A 146 -14.64 12.60 -5.36
CA SER A 146 -14.06 11.82 -4.26
C SER A 146 -14.48 12.39 -2.92
N HIS A 147 -14.72 11.52 -1.95
CA HIS A 147 -15.15 11.87 -0.61
C HIS A 147 -14.20 11.29 0.42
N PHE A 148 -13.51 12.16 1.14
CA PHE A 148 -12.59 11.79 2.21
C PHE A 148 -13.18 12.14 3.57
N SER A 149 -12.66 11.49 4.61
CA SER A 149 -12.85 11.89 6.00
C SER A 149 -11.50 12.05 6.66
N PHE A 150 -11.38 13.04 7.53
CA PHE A 150 -10.25 13.19 8.44
C PHE A 150 -10.79 13.25 9.87
N GLY A 151 -10.53 12.19 10.64
CA GLY A 151 -10.92 12.07 12.03
C GLY A 151 -12.41 12.32 12.31
N LYS A 152 -12.72 12.74 13.53
CA LYS A 152 -14.10 13.09 13.92
C LYS A 152 -14.54 14.48 13.44
N GLY A 153 -13.56 15.38 13.28
CA GLY A 153 -13.77 16.80 12.96
C GLY A 153 -14.16 17.10 11.52
N LEU A 154 -13.69 16.31 10.55
CA LEU A 154 -13.91 16.55 9.12
C LEU A 154 -14.46 15.30 8.44
N LYS A 155 -15.76 15.05 8.58
CA LYS A 155 -16.39 13.82 8.08
C LYS A 155 -16.66 13.80 6.56
N ASN A 156 -16.68 14.95 5.91
CA ASN A 156 -17.11 15.10 4.51
C ASN A 156 -16.21 16.11 3.79
N ILE A 157 -15.08 15.63 3.27
CA ILE A 157 -14.13 16.40 2.46
C ILE A 157 -14.38 16.02 1.01
N GLN A 158 -14.94 16.94 0.23
CA GLN A 158 -15.28 16.70 -1.17
C GLN A 158 -14.21 17.27 -2.10
N LEU A 159 -13.87 16.50 -3.13
CA LEU A 159 -12.91 16.86 -4.15
C LEU A 159 -13.47 16.42 -5.50
N ARG A 160 -13.62 17.34 -6.46
CA ARG A 160 -14.06 17.00 -7.83
C ARG A 160 -12.98 17.36 -8.83
N LEU A 161 -12.42 16.36 -9.51
CA LEU A 161 -11.59 16.59 -10.69
C LEU A 161 -12.50 16.56 -11.92
N SER A 162 -12.38 17.57 -12.76
CA SER A 162 -13.23 17.76 -13.95
C SER A 162 -12.38 18.10 -15.17
N ARG A 163 -12.74 17.54 -16.32
CA ARG A 163 -12.17 17.92 -17.63
C ARG A 163 -13.22 17.80 -18.71
N SER A 164 -13.35 18.84 -19.53
CA SER A 164 -14.19 18.85 -20.74
C SER A 164 -13.34 18.61 -21.99
N VAL A 165 -13.96 18.11 -23.06
CA VAL A 165 -13.30 17.99 -24.37
C VAL A 165 -12.96 19.38 -24.95
N PRO A 166 -11.96 19.46 -25.84
CA PRO A 166 -11.69 20.67 -26.60
C PRO A 166 -12.93 21.10 -27.40
N GLY A 167 -13.34 22.37 -27.28
CA GLY A 167 -14.49 22.92 -28.00
C GLY A 167 -15.85 22.77 -27.31
N ALA A 168 -15.89 22.21 -26.08
CA ALA A 168 -17.12 22.14 -25.30
C ALA A 168 -17.72 23.54 -25.02
N ALA A 169 -19.06 23.64 -25.09
CA ALA A 169 -19.77 24.91 -24.89
C ALA A 169 -19.66 25.45 -23.44
N GLN A 170 -19.44 24.58 -22.45
CA GLN A 170 -19.26 24.96 -21.06
C GLN A 170 -17.91 24.46 -20.54
N LYS A 171 -17.15 25.39 -19.96
CA LYS A 171 -15.93 25.06 -19.21
C LYS A 171 -16.32 24.44 -17.87
N ARG A 172 -15.76 23.28 -17.54
CA ARG A 172 -15.99 22.60 -16.25
C ARG A 172 -14.68 22.54 -15.47
N ASP A 173 -14.56 23.40 -14.46
CA ASP A 173 -13.38 23.48 -13.62
C ASP A 173 -13.43 22.48 -12.46
N SER A 174 -12.25 22.04 -12.02
CA SER A 174 -12.09 21.13 -10.89
C SER A 174 -12.30 21.86 -9.56
N GLU A 175 -13.02 21.24 -8.62
CA GLU A 175 -13.26 21.74 -7.28
C GLU A 175 -12.25 21.10 -6.31
N ILE A 176 -11.10 21.77 -6.15
CA ILE A 176 -9.95 21.26 -5.39
C ILE A 176 -9.65 22.01 -4.08
N LYS A 177 -10.50 22.99 -3.73
CA LYS A 177 -10.25 23.93 -2.63
C LYS A 177 -10.00 23.21 -1.30
N SER A 178 -10.86 22.24 -0.95
CA SER A 178 -10.73 21.51 0.33
C SER A 178 -9.45 20.69 0.43
N ALA A 179 -8.95 20.15 -0.69
CA ALA A 179 -7.68 19.41 -0.69
C ALA A 179 -6.49 20.35 -0.44
N LYS A 180 -6.49 21.52 -1.07
CA LYS A 180 -5.48 22.56 -0.85
C LYS A 180 -5.50 23.06 0.59
N GLU A 181 -6.68 23.38 1.13
CA GLU A 181 -6.82 23.88 2.50
C GLU A 181 -6.26 22.89 3.53
N ILE A 182 -6.57 21.59 3.41
CA ILE A 182 -6.05 20.56 4.33
C ILE A 182 -4.55 20.35 4.14
N ALA A 183 -4.07 20.33 2.89
CA ALA A 183 -2.65 20.19 2.60
C ALA A 183 -1.82 21.38 3.10
N ASP A 184 -2.37 22.59 3.03
CA ASP A 184 -1.76 23.79 3.61
C ASP A 184 -1.61 23.69 5.12
N ILE A 185 -2.56 23.05 5.82
CA ILE A 185 -2.42 22.80 7.26
C ILE A 185 -1.21 21.91 7.53
N TRP A 186 -1.09 20.77 6.84
CA TRP A 186 0.09 19.93 6.96
C TRP A 186 1.38 20.69 6.66
N ARG A 187 1.42 21.49 5.59
CA ARG A 187 2.59 22.26 5.18
C ARG A 187 2.98 23.33 6.20
N VAL A 188 2.03 24.17 6.62
CA VAL A 188 2.27 25.29 7.54
C VAL A 188 2.64 24.81 8.93
N VAL A 189 1.93 23.78 9.43
CA VAL A 189 2.25 23.18 10.73
C VAL A 189 3.62 22.52 10.67
N ASN A 190 3.93 21.78 9.59
CA ASN A 190 5.24 21.15 9.40
C ASN A 190 6.40 22.16 9.31
N ASN A 191 6.16 23.35 8.76
CA ASN A 191 7.18 24.39 8.63
C ASN A 191 7.59 24.98 10.00
N LYS A 192 6.67 24.98 10.98
CA LYS A 192 6.97 25.43 12.35
C LYS A 192 7.53 24.31 13.22
N PHE A 193 6.98 23.10 13.12
CA PHE A 193 7.37 21.96 13.93
C PHE A 193 7.33 20.68 13.10
N THR A 194 8.23 19.74 13.36
CA THR A 194 8.30 18.47 12.61
C THR A 194 7.14 17.55 12.95
N ILE A 195 6.05 17.52 12.17
CA ILE A 195 4.92 16.58 12.38
C ILE A 195 5.20 15.18 11.81
N ASN A 196 4.34 14.19 12.05
CA ASN A 196 4.12 13.03 11.21
C ASN A 196 3.16 13.35 10.05
N LEU A 197 3.43 12.83 8.85
CA LEU A 197 2.67 13.11 7.62
C LEU A 197 2.06 11.83 7.03
N PRO A 198 0.87 11.92 6.40
CA PRO A 198 0.22 10.76 5.81
C PRO A 198 0.96 10.26 4.56
N VAL A 199 1.07 8.95 4.39
CA VAL A 199 1.67 8.36 3.19
C VAL A 199 0.63 8.21 2.08
N PHE A 200 0.95 8.69 0.88
CA PHE A 200 0.13 8.45 -0.31
C PHE A 200 1.01 7.81 -1.38
N ALA A 201 0.70 6.57 -1.75
CA ALA A 201 1.50 5.82 -2.72
C ALA A 201 0.62 5.00 -3.67
N PHE A 202 1.05 4.89 -4.92
CA PHE A 202 0.44 4.06 -5.95
C PHE A 202 1.49 3.18 -6.62
N TYR A 203 1.28 1.87 -6.50
CA TYR A 203 2.09 0.83 -7.11
C TYR A 203 1.29 0.19 -8.24
N GLY A 204 1.50 0.64 -9.47
CA GLY A 204 0.85 0.10 -10.67
C GLY A 204 1.56 -1.16 -11.19
N VAL A 205 1.04 -1.76 -12.27
CA VAL A 205 1.67 -2.91 -12.94
C VAL A 205 3.08 -2.58 -13.45
N GLU A 206 3.32 -1.32 -13.85
CA GLU A 206 4.61 -0.83 -14.35
C GLU A 206 5.77 -0.94 -13.34
N ARG A 207 5.49 -1.16 -12.05
CA ARG A 207 6.51 -1.38 -11.02
C ARG A 207 7.41 -2.58 -11.33
N SER A 208 6.96 -3.52 -12.16
CA SER A 208 7.75 -4.70 -12.55
C SER A 208 8.98 -4.37 -13.40
N TYR A 209 9.01 -3.21 -14.06
CA TYR A 209 10.07 -2.84 -15.01
C TYR A 209 11.20 -1.98 -14.43
N SER A 210 11.05 -1.46 -13.20
CA SER A 210 11.75 -0.26 -12.73
C SER A 210 13.10 -0.50 -12.00
N PHE A 211 13.79 -1.62 -12.25
CA PHE A 211 15.13 -1.88 -11.69
C PHE A 211 16.29 -1.33 -12.55
N THR A 212 15.99 -0.50 -13.56
CA THR A 212 17.01 0.12 -14.40
C THR A 212 17.86 1.10 -13.57
N LYS A 213 19.13 0.76 -13.35
CA LYS A 213 20.11 1.62 -12.66
C LYS A 213 20.18 2.99 -13.35
N SER A 214 19.67 4.03 -12.71
CA SER A 214 19.94 5.40 -13.16
C SER A 214 21.43 5.68 -12.98
N ARG A 215 22.11 6.05 -14.08
CA ARG A 215 23.53 6.44 -14.10
C ARG A 215 23.75 7.92 -13.74
N THR A 216 22.78 8.58 -13.13
CA THR A 216 22.88 9.99 -12.76
C THR A 216 23.66 10.17 -11.45
N LYS A 217 24.51 11.20 -11.40
CA LYS A 217 25.29 11.60 -10.22
C LYS A 217 24.42 11.60 -8.95
N PHE A 218 24.97 11.02 -7.88
CA PHE A 218 24.40 10.97 -6.53
C PHE A 218 24.16 12.39 -5.98
N GLU A 219 23.04 13.02 -6.31
CA GLU A 219 22.52 14.12 -5.51
C GLU A 219 21.92 13.54 -4.23
N LYS A 220 22.21 14.16 -3.08
CA LYS A 220 21.73 13.70 -1.76
C LYS A 220 20.21 13.78 -1.71
N ARG A 221 19.53 12.65 -1.95
CA ARG A 221 18.08 12.49 -1.78
C ARG A 221 17.74 12.16 -0.32
N GLU A 222 18.10 13.05 0.59
CA GLU A 222 17.91 12.88 2.04
C GLU A 222 16.75 13.72 2.59
N ASP A 223 16.12 14.55 1.74
CA ASP A 223 14.99 15.37 2.15
C ASP A 223 13.76 14.50 2.40
N ARG A 224 13.14 14.70 3.57
CA ARG A 224 11.92 14.04 4.03
C ARG A 224 10.82 14.01 2.97
N PHE A 225 10.69 15.11 2.23
CA PHE A 225 9.65 15.28 1.21
C PHE A 225 9.90 14.46 -0.06
N ASP A 226 11.08 13.87 -0.25
CA ASP A 226 11.33 12.92 -1.34
C ASP A 226 10.41 11.69 -1.26
N ALA A 227 9.86 11.41 -0.09
CA ALA A 227 8.84 10.38 0.09
C ALA A 227 7.56 10.62 -0.73
N TYR A 228 7.29 11.85 -1.19
CA TYR A 228 6.17 12.13 -2.12
C TYR A 228 6.60 12.20 -3.58
N THR A 229 7.90 12.31 -3.86
CA THR A 229 8.42 12.30 -5.23
C THR A 229 8.03 11.00 -5.93
N HIS A 230 7.39 11.12 -7.09
CA HIS A 230 6.86 10.02 -7.90
C HIS A 230 5.92 9.03 -7.19
N ALA A 231 5.44 9.33 -5.98
CA ALA A 231 4.71 8.38 -5.14
C ALA A 231 3.41 7.87 -5.78
N LEU A 232 2.77 8.70 -6.60
CA LEU A 232 1.47 8.43 -7.23
C LEU A 232 1.56 8.23 -8.75
N THR A 233 2.73 7.83 -9.25
CA THR A 233 2.97 7.64 -10.70
C THR A 233 2.87 6.18 -11.16
N GLY A 234 2.82 5.22 -10.24
CA GLY A 234 2.66 3.79 -10.53
C GLY A 234 3.98 3.03 -10.68
N ALA A 235 5.03 3.67 -11.22
CA ALA A 235 6.37 3.09 -11.27
C ALA A 235 7.02 3.14 -9.88
N GLY A 236 7.18 1.98 -9.24
CA GLY A 236 8.00 1.85 -8.02
C GLY A 236 9.45 2.26 -8.30
N ARG A 237 10.12 2.89 -7.35
CA ARG A 237 11.50 3.39 -7.51
C ARG A 237 12.43 2.75 -6.49
N PHE A 238 12.87 1.53 -6.82
CA PHE A 238 13.79 0.79 -5.94
C PHE A 238 15.19 1.43 -5.88
N ASP A 239 15.57 2.19 -6.91
CA ASP A 239 16.78 3.00 -6.93
C ASP A 239 16.81 4.02 -5.77
N HIS A 240 15.70 4.72 -5.53
CA HIS A 240 15.58 5.66 -4.40
C HIS A 240 15.74 4.95 -3.05
N PHE A 241 15.15 3.76 -2.90
CA PHE A 241 15.36 2.94 -1.71
C PHE A 241 16.82 2.53 -1.56
N SER A 242 17.46 2.07 -2.63
CA SER A 242 18.83 1.59 -2.58
C SER A 242 19.79 2.70 -2.16
N GLU A 243 19.65 3.88 -2.76
CA GLU A 243 20.40 5.08 -2.43
C GLU A 243 20.23 5.47 -0.95
N TRP A 244 18.99 5.49 -0.48
CA TRP A 244 18.65 5.85 0.90
C TRP A 244 19.12 4.81 1.93
N PHE A 245 19.00 3.52 1.63
CA PHE A 245 19.43 2.46 2.54
C PHE A 245 20.96 2.41 2.66
N ILE A 246 21.67 2.65 1.55
CA ILE A 246 23.14 2.81 1.56
C ILE A 246 23.55 4.07 2.34
N SER A 247 22.83 5.18 2.21
CA SER A 247 23.16 6.40 2.98
C SER A 247 22.94 6.18 4.47
N LEU A 248 21.86 5.50 4.88
CA LEU A 248 21.65 5.10 6.28
C LEU A 248 22.78 4.19 6.80
N HIS A 249 23.26 3.25 6.00
CA HIS A 249 24.40 2.40 6.37
C HIS A 249 25.68 3.22 6.58
N LYS A 250 25.94 4.21 5.73
CA LYS A 250 27.10 5.11 5.89
C LYS A 250 27.00 6.00 7.12
N ILE A 251 25.78 6.36 7.53
CA ILE A 251 25.52 7.17 8.73
C ILE A 251 25.60 6.32 10.01
N SER A 252 25.12 5.07 9.97
CA SER A 252 25.19 4.12 11.09
C SER A 252 26.58 3.51 11.27
N GLY A 253 27.32 3.33 10.18
CA GLY A 253 28.73 2.97 10.23
C GLY A 253 29.50 4.04 10.98
N ALA A 254 30.21 3.62 12.03
CA ALA A 254 31.06 4.39 12.93
C ALA A 254 32.16 5.24 12.27
N GLN A 255 32.12 5.49 10.96
CA GLN A 255 33.07 6.34 10.23
C GLN A 255 33.04 7.77 10.77
N LYS A 256 31.87 8.35 11.07
CA LYS A 256 31.78 9.71 11.63
C LYS A 256 32.23 9.81 13.08
N ILE A 257 31.95 8.81 13.92
CA ILE A 257 32.42 8.77 15.32
C ILE A 257 33.93 8.49 15.35
N ALA A 258 34.42 7.62 14.48
CA ALA A 258 35.85 7.37 14.31
C ALA A 258 36.58 8.61 13.78
N ASP A 259 36.02 9.33 12.80
CA ASP A 259 36.57 10.60 12.31
C ASP A 259 36.55 11.68 13.40
N LEU A 260 35.49 11.75 14.22
CA LEU A 260 35.40 12.67 15.36
C LEU A 260 36.43 12.33 16.44
N HIS A 261 36.59 11.05 16.76
CA HIS A 261 37.59 10.56 17.71
C HIS A 261 39.01 10.77 17.19
N GLN A 262 39.23 10.57 15.89
CA GLN A 262 40.52 10.79 15.22
C GLN A 262 40.87 12.29 15.17
N LEU A 263 39.89 13.17 14.91
CA LEU A 263 40.04 14.62 15.01
C LEU A 263 40.31 15.06 16.46
N GLN A 264 39.64 14.46 17.45
CA GLN A 264 39.88 14.73 18.88
C GLN A 264 41.29 14.28 19.31
N GLU A 265 41.74 13.10 18.88
CA GLU A 265 43.12 12.62 19.11
C GLU A 265 44.14 13.53 18.43
N GLN A 266 43.87 13.97 17.20
CA GLN A 266 44.75 14.89 16.45
C GLN A 266 44.88 16.24 17.15
N VAL A 267 43.76 16.82 17.63
CA VAL A 267 43.78 18.06 18.44
C VAL A 267 44.56 17.84 19.74
N SER A 268 44.32 16.75 20.47
CA SER A 268 45.03 16.44 21.72
C SER A 268 46.55 16.29 21.52
N TYR A 269 46.97 15.66 20.42
CA TYR A 269 48.38 15.52 20.06
C TYR A 269 49.02 16.88 19.75
N LEU A 270 48.35 17.71 18.95
CA LEU A 270 48.82 19.04 18.58
C LEU A 270 48.89 19.99 19.80
N GLU A 271 47.95 19.88 20.74
CA GLU A 271 47.98 20.63 22.01
C GLU A 271 49.20 20.24 22.87
N LYS A 272 49.48 18.94 23.01
CA LYS A 272 50.68 18.46 23.72
C LYS A 272 51.97 18.97 23.07
N ALA A 273 52.05 18.95 21.74
CA ALA A 273 53.22 19.43 21.00
C ALA A 273 53.49 20.94 21.22
N VAL A 274 52.42 21.74 21.28
CA VAL A 274 52.51 23.19 21.57
C VAL A 274 52.94 23.43 23.04
N ILE A 275 52.43 22.65 23.99
CA ILE A 275 52.81 22.72 25.42
C ILE A 275 54.30 22.36 25.62
N THR A 276 54.81 21.39 24.85
CA THR A 276 56.25 21.04 24.87
C THR A 276 57.16 22.05 24.16
N GLY A 277 56.64 23.17 23.67
CA GLY A 277 57.43 24.29 23.16
C GLY A 277 57.57 24.38 21.64
N ILE A 278 56.86 23.55 20.86
CA ILE A 278 56.92 23.59 19.39
C ILE A 278 55.91 24.62 18.87
N SER A 279 56.32 25.89 18.79
CA SER A 279 55.45 27.00 18.36
C SER A 279 55.03 26.95 16.89
N ALA A 280 55.77 26.21 16.05
CA ALA A 280 55.51 26.08 14.61
C ALA A 280 54.20 25.35 14.28
N VAL A 281 53.63 24.59 15.22
CA VAL A 281 52.42 23.76 14.99
C VAL A 281 51.12 24.48 15.38
N LYS A 282 51.19 25.68 15.96
CA LYS A 282 50.02 26.51 16.31
C LYS A 282 49.00 26.71 15.19
N PRO A 283 49.38 27.04 13.94
CA PRO A 283 48.39 27.22 12.86
C PRO A 283 47.67 25.93 12.49
N LEU A 284 48.35 24.78 12.55
CA LEU A 284 47.74 23.47 12.32
C LEU A 284 46.77 23.07 13.45
N LEU A 285 47.09 23.45 14.70
CA LEU A 285 46.19 23.27 15.85
C LEU A 285 44.91 24.10 15.67
N GLN A 286 45.02 25.36 15.25
CA GLN A 286 43.85 26.19 14.98
C GLN A 286 42.96 25.60 13.88
N GLU A 287 43.55 25.15 12.77
CA GLU A 287 42.80 24.52 11.68
C GLU A 287 42.09 23.23 12.11
N ALA A 288 42.75 22.39 12.91
CA ALA A 288 42.15 21.17 13.46
C ALA A 288 41.02 21.46 14.46
N GLN A 289 41.19 22.48 15.32
CA GLN A 289 40.15 22.91 16.25
C GLN A 289 38.93 23.50 15.54
N GLU A 290 39.11 24.25 14.46
CA GLU A 290 38.00 24.76 13.63
C GLU A 290 37.23 23.63 12.95
N LYS A 291 37.94 22.63 12.37
CA LYS A 291 37.31 21.44 11.78
C LYS A 291 36.55 20.61 12.82
N LEU A 292 37.13 20.40 14.00
CA LEU A 292 36.48 19.68 15.10
C LEU A 292 35.23 20.43 15.58
N LYS A 293 35.30 21.76 15.71
CA LYS A 293 34.16 22.60 16.11
C LYS A 293 33.05 22.56 15.06
N ALA A 294 33.37 22.66 13.78
CA ALA A 294 32.38 22.54 12.69
C ALA A 294 31.70 21.16 12.68
N ALA A 295 32.46 20.09 12.90
CA ALA A 295 31.93 18.72 12.97
C ALA A 295 31.03 18.50 14.19
N LEU A 296 31.40 19.04 15.36
CA LEU A 296 30.59 19.00 16.59
C LEU A 296 29.29 19.80 16.43
N THR A 297 29.35 21.00 15.87
CA THR A 297 28.14 21.81 15.61
C THR A 297 27.22 21.12 14.61
N GLU A 298 27.75 20.45 13.57
CA GLU A 298 26.94 19.66 12.63
C GLU A 298 26.32 18.42 13.29
N TYR A 299 27.02 17.80 14.24
CA TYR A 299 26.53 16.67 15.03
C TYR A 299 25.43 17.09 16.01
N GLU A 300 25.64 18.18 16.76
CA GLU A 300 24.67 18.74 17.72
C GLU A 300 23.42 19.30 17.02
N ALA A 301 23.56 19.95 15.87
CA ALA A 301 22.43 20.43 15.06
C ALA A 301 21.59 19.28 14.46
N LYS A 302 22.14 18.07 14.37
CA LYS A 302 21.42 16.85 13.94
C LYS A 302 20.88 16.05 15.12
N GLY A 303 21.46 16.18 16.30
CA GLY A 303 21.06 15.50 17.54
C GLY A 303 19.89 16.16 18.28
N SER A 304 19.46 17.36 17.87
CA SER A 304 18.42 18.14 18.56
C SER A 304 16.98 17.93 18.07
N ASN A 305 16.74 17.02 17.11
CA ASN A 305 15.40 16.60 16.73
C ASN A 305 15.17 15.16 17.21
N ASP A 306 14.11 14.93 18.00
CA ASP A 306 13.55 13.63 18.46
C ASP A 306 13.33 12.63 17.30
N THR A 307 14.40 12.18 16.66
CA THR A 307 14.35 11.38 15.44
C THR A 307 15.18 10.13 15.61
N LEU A 308 14.61 9.00 15.17
CA LEU A 308 15.25 7.70 15.28
C LEU A 308 16.64 7.68 14.62
N SER A 309 17.60 7.03 15.28
CA SER A 309 18.96 6.87 14.76
C SER A 309 18.95 6.08 13.45
N ALA A 310 19.99 6.25 12.63
CA ALA A 310 20.11 5.52 11.38
C ALA A 310 20.13 3.99 11.59
N GLU A 311 20.76 3.53 12.67
CA GLU A 311 20.79 2.11 13.07
C GLU A 311 19.38 1.57 13.34
N ILE A 312 18.58 2.30 14.14
CA ILE A 312 17.20 1.89 14.45
C ILE A 312 16.35 1.88 13.18
N LYS A 313 16.48 2.90 12.32
CA LYS A 313 15.79 2.94 11.02
C LYS A 313 16.14 1.73 10.16
N MET A 314 17.42 1.35 10.07
CA MET A 314 17.85 0.16 9.33
C MET A 314 17.31 -1.14 9.95
N GLY A 315 17.28 -1.25 11.27
CA GLY A 315 16.66 -2.36 11.98
C GLY A 315 15.19 -2.51 11.60
N ILE A 316 14.41 -1.43 11.70
CA ILE A 316 12.99 -1.39 11.32
C ILE A 316 12.78 -1.79 9.85
N VAL A 317 13.64 -1.30 8.94
CA VAL A 317 13.58 -1.68 7.51
C VAL A 317 13.82 -3.17 7.34
N SER A 318 14.85 -3.71 8.00
CA SER A 318 15.18 -5.13 7.93
C SER A 318 14.02 -5.97 8.47
N ASP A 319 13.51 -5.65 9.65
CA ASP A 319 12.42 -6.38 10.30
C ASP A 319 11.13 -6.36 9.47
N ALA A 320 10.79 -5.21 8.86
CA ALA A 320 9.63 -5.09 7.97
C ALA A 320 9.77 -5.97 6.72
N ILE A 321 10.95 -5.96 6.08
CA ILE A 321 11.21 -6.75 4.88
C ILE A 321 11.20 -8.25 5.21
N THR A 322 11.86 -8.68 6.28
CA THR A 322 11.93 -10.10 6.66
C THR A 322 10.58 -10.65 7.14
N SER A 323 9.73 -9.79 7.71
CA SER A 323 8.38 -10.19 8.14
C SER A 323 7.42 -10.36 6.97
N ILE A 324 7.57 -9.56 5.90
CA ILE A 324 6.64 -9.58 4.76
C ILE A 324 7.11 -10.50 3.64
N VAL A 325 8.42 -10.62 3.41
CA VAL A 325 9.02 -11.41 2.32
C VAL A 325 9.62 -12.70 2.90
N PRO A 326 8.91 -13.84 2.89
CA PRO A 326 9.27 -15.00 3.71
C PRO A 326 10.59 -15.68 3.36
N SER A 327 11.06 -15.58 2.10
CA SER A 327 12.36 -16.17 1.71
C SER A 327 13.55 -15.32 2.14
N ILE A 328 13.34 -14.03 2.45
CA ILE A 328 14.41 -13.12 2.84
C ILE A 328 14.51 -13.13 4.36
N SER A 329 15.61 -13.67 4.86
CA SER A 329 15.89 -13.73 6.31
C SER A 329 16.75 -12.56 6.80
N ARG A 330 17.41 -11.84 5.89
CA ARG A 330 18.24 -10.69 6.23
C ARG A 330 18.48 -9.81 5.01
N ILE A 331 18.58 -8.50 5.21
CA ILE A 331 19.03 -7.50 4.24
C ILE A 331 20.10 -6.60 4.86
N TRP A 332 21.17 -6.30 4.14
CA TRP A 332 22.23 -5.38 4.61
C TRP A 332 23.00 -4.77 3.44
N VAL A 333 23.80 -3.75 3.73
CA VAL A 333 24.72 -3.14 2.77
C VAL A 333 26.10 -3.76 2.99
N ASP A 334 26.67 -4.33 1.93
CA ASP A 334 28.04 -4.82 1.91
C ASP A 334 28.94 -3.77 1.26
N THR A 335 29.98 -3.35 1.98
CA THR A 335 30.99 -2.37 1.54
C THR A 335 32.37 -3.01 1.33
N SER A 336 32.50 -4.32 1.60
CA SER A 336 33.79 -5.03 1.54
C SER A 336 34.39 -5.12 0.14
N THR A 337 33.57 -5.02 -0.90
CA THR A 337 33.99 -5.09 -2.31
C THR A 337 34.45 -3.75 -2.88
N GLY A 338 34.52 -2.68 -2.06
CA GLY A 338 34.85 -1.32 -2.51
C GLY A 338 33.70 -0.59 -3.22
N SER A 339 32.55 -1.23 -3.36
CA SER A 339 31.30 -0.68 -3.86
C SER A 339 30.19 -1.01 -2.88
N ASP A 340 29.30 -0.05 -2.61
CA ASP A 340 28.17 -0.25 -1.71
C ASP A 340 27.09 -1.07 -2.43
N ILE A 341 26.91 -2.33 -2.05
CA ILE A 341 25.96 -3.24 -2.68
C ILE A 341 24.98 -3.77 -1.62
N ILE A 342 23.69 -3.75 -1.94
CA ILE A 342 22.67 -4.36 -1.09
C ILE A 342 22.68 -5.88 -1.31
N ARG A 343 22.85 -6.62 -0.22
CA ARG A 343 22.80 -8.09 -0.18
C ARG A 343 21.64 -8.57 0.68
N VAL A 344 21.14 -9.75 0.34
CA VAL A 344 20.08 -10.43 1.06
C VAL A 344 20.43 -11.91 1.28
N ILE A 345 19.98 -12.48 2.39
CA ILE A 345 19.99 -13.93 2.58
C ILE A 345 18.62 -14.46 2.12
N ASN A 346 18.59 -15.03 0.92
CA ASN A 346 17.41 -15.61 0.29
C ASN A 346 17.50 -17.13 0.36
N ASP A 347 16.56 -17.81 1.04
CA ASP A 347 16.56 -19.27 1.19
C ASP A 347 17.92 -19.82 1.65
N GLN A 348 18.53 -19.18 2.65
CA GLN A 348 19.85 -19.49 3.22
C GLN A 348 21.06 -19.17 2.32
N LEU A 349 20.86 -18.64 1.13
CA LEU A 349 21.93 -18.23 0.21
C LEU A 349 22.16 -16.72 0.26
N ASN A 350 23.43 -16.32 0.29
CA ASN A 350 23.83 -14.92 0.22
C ASN A 350 23.89 -14.48 -1.24
N VAL A 351 22.98 -13.56 -1.62
CA VAL A 351 22.82 -13.10 -3.00
C VAL A 351 22.65 -11.57 -3.05
N THR A 352 22.95 -10.98 -4.19
CA THR A 352 22.61 -9.57 -4.45
C THR A 352 21.13 -9.43 -4.83
N VAL A 353 20.57 -8.22 -4.71
CA VAL A 353 19.20 -7.95 -5.18
C VAL A 353 19.04 -8.29 -6.68
N ASP A 354 20.08 -8.05 -7.48
CA ASP A 354 20.08 -8.37 -8.91
C ASP A 354 19.97 -9.89 -9.20
N GLN A 355 20.33 -10.75 -8.25
CA GLN A 355 20.30 -12.22 -8.37
C GLN A 355 19.01 -12.88 -7.87
N LEU A 356 18.08 -12.11 -7.29
CA LEU A 356 16.76 -12.60 -6.89
C LEU A 356 15.87 -12.90 -8.11
N SER A 357 14.86 -13.76 -7.93
CA SER A 357 13.86 -13.99 -8.97
C SER A 357 13.03 -12.72 -9.24
N ASP A 358 12.48 -12.58 -10.45
CA ASP A 358 11.67 -11.40 -10.83
C ASP A 358 10.57 -11.11 -9.81
N GLY A 359 9.84 -12.14 -9.39
CA GLY A 359 8.80 -12.03 -8.37
C GLY A 359 9.32 -11.52 -7.03
N GLN A 360 10.44 -12.07 -6.57
CA GLN A 360 11.09 -11.64 -5.32
C GLN A 360 11.56 -10.19 -5.41
N ARG A 361 12.16 -9.78 -6.53
CA ARG A 361 12.62 -8.40 -6.76
C ARG A 361 11.47 -7.42 -6.75
N VAL A 362 10.43 -7.67 -7.54
CA VAL A 362 9.27 -6.77 -7.64
C VAL A 362 8.59 -6.60 -6.28
N PHE A 363 8.43 -7.70 -5.54
CA PHE A 363 7.82 -7.65 -4.21
C PHE A 363 8.70 -6.95 -3.18
N LEU A 364 9.99 -7.29 -3.11
CA LEU A 364 10.96 -6.60 -2.27
C LEU A 364 10.97 -5.10 -2.59
N GLY A 365 10.94 -4.73 -3.86
CA GLY A 365 10.97 -3.34 -4.28
C GLY A 365 9.75 -2.54 -3.82
N LEU A 366 8.56 -3.13 -3.89
CA LEU A 366 7.34 -2.53 -3.38
C LEU A 366 7.41 -2.30 -1.88
N ILE A 367 7.80 -3.32 -1.11
CA ILE A 367 7.87 -3.23 0.36
C ILE A 367 8.96 -2.26 0.79
N ALA A 368 10.13 -2.31 0.15
CA ALA A 368 11.26 -1.45 0.47
C ALA A 368 10.95 0.03 0.21
N ASP A 369 10.35 0.37 -0.93
CA ASP A 369 9.95 1.75 -1.22
C ASP A 369 8.84 2.24 -0.27
N LEU A 370 7.84 1.41 0.02
CA LEU A 370 6.77 1.76 0.95
C LEU A 370 7.30 2.03 2.37
N THR A 371 8.12 1.10 2.88
CA THR A 371 8.78 1.21 4.19
C THR A 371 9.62 2.49 4.28
N ARG A 372 10.42 2.79 3.25
CA ARG A 372 11.19 4.04 3.19
C ARG A 372 10.28 5.27 3.31
N ARG A 373 9.22 5.36 2.49
CA ARG A 373 8.32 6.51 2.47
C ARG A 373 7.68 6.74 3.84
N ILE A 374 7.24 5.66 4.48
CA ILE A 374 6.62 5.72 5.80
C ILE A 374 7.63 6.19 6.87
N ILE A 375 8.85 5.64 6.88
CA ILE A 375 9.90 6.05 7.83
C ILE A 375 10.30 7.51 7.65
N MET A 376 10.42 7.99 6.41
CA MET A 376 10.76 9.39 6.14
C MET A 376 9.66 10.34 6.58
N LEU A 377 8.39 9.97 6.37
CA LEU A 377 7.25 10.84 6.68
C LEU A 377 6.83 10.83 8.15
N ASN A 378 7.25 9.84 8.94
CA ASN A 378 6.81 9.68 10.34
C ASN A 378 7.98 9.64 11.34
N PRO A 379 8.76 10.73 11.47
CA PRO A 379 9.97 10.74 12.29
C PRO A 379 9.72 10.77 13.80
N LEU A 380 8.52 11.17 14.25
CA LEU A 380 8.21 11.31 15.68
C LEU A 380 7.63 10.03 16.31
N LEU A 381 7.29 9.02 15.50
CA LEU A 381 6.76 7.76 16.02
C LEU A 381 7.90 6.86 16.48
N SER A 382 7.70 6.16 17.61
CA SER A 382 8.61 5.10 18.07
C SER A 382 8.73 3.97 17.05
N ASN A 383 7.60 3.58 16.46
CA ASN A 383 7.52 2.76 15.26
C ASN A 383 6.93 3.57 14.10
N PRO A 384 7.76 4.09 13.17
CA PRO A 384 7.30 4.85 12.01
C PRO A 384 6.31 4.09 11.13
N LEU A 385 6.38 2.74 11.10
CA LEU A 385 5.50 1.91 10.28
C LEU A 385 4.03 1.97 10.71
N ALA A 386 3.77 2.47 11.93
CA ALA A 386 2.43 2.79 12.41
C ALA A 386 1.90 4.15 11.87
N GLY A 387 2.62 4.80 10.94
CA GLY A 387 2.13 5.97 10.23
C GLY A 387 0.82 5.69 9.47
N GLN A 388 0.00 6.73 9.29
CA GLN A 388 -1.26 6.64 8.55
C GLN A 388 -1.09 7.01 7.07
N GLY A 389 -2.06 6.65 6.23
CA GLY A 389 -1.98 6.93 4.79
C GLY A 389 -2.93 6.10 3.94
N ILE A 390 -2.90 6.34 2.63
CA ILE A 390 -3.67 5.61 1.63
C ILE A 390 -2.69 5.04 0.62
N VAL A 391 -2.66 3.71 0.50
CA VAL A 391 -1.76 2.98 -0.40
C VAL A 391 -2.57 2.18 -1.42
N LEU A 392 -2.25 2.40 -2.69
CA LEU A 392 -2.89 1.78 -3.83
C LEU A 392 -1.96 0.74 -4.44
N ILE A 393 -2.42 -0.50 -4.63
CA ILE A 393 -1.61 -1.56 -5.25
C ILE A 393 -2.42 -2.25 -6.34
N ASP A 394 -1.98 -2.13 -7.58
CA ASP A 394 -2.59 -2.84 -8.71
C ASP A 394 -1.99 -4.25 -8.85
N GLU A 395 -2.79 -5.29 -9.01
CA GLU A 395 -2.35 -6.68 -9.14
C GLU A 395 -1.34 -7.06 -8.04
N ILE A 396 -1.79 -7.09 -6.78
CA ILE A 396 -0.91 -7.37 -5.63
C ILE A 396 -0.13 -8.70 -5.81
N GLU A 397 -0.73 -9.67 -6.49
CA GLU A 397 -0.18 -10.98 -6.79
C GLU A 397 0.86 -11.02 -7.90
N LEU A 398 1.11 -9.91 -8.60
CA LEU A 398 1.97 -9.86 -9.79
C LEU A 398 3.34 -10.48 -9.48
N HIS A 399 3.65 -11.60 -10.15
CA HIS A 399 4.86 -12.42 -9.96
C HIS A 399 5.06 -13.05 -8.57
N LEU A 400 4.06 -13.04 -7.68
CA LEU A 400 4.17 -13.70 -6.37
C LEU A 400 3.94 -15.21 -6.44
N HIS A 401 4.77 -15.97 -5.72
CA HIS A 401 4.55 -17.40 -5.52
C HIS A 401 3.23 -17.65 -4.75
N PRO A 402 2.45 -18.71 -5.06
CA PRO A 402 1.18 -19.02 -4.40
C PRO A 402 1.20 -18.99 -2.86
N LYS A 403 2.27 -19.54 -2.25
CA LYS A 403 2.45 -19.49 -0.79
C LYS A 403 2.43 -18.06 -0.24
N TRP A 404 3.06 -17.11 -0.94
CA TRP A 404 3.14 -15.72 -0.49
C TRP A 404 1.84 -14.97 -0.71
N GLN A 405 1.07 -15.35 -1.72
CA GLN A 405 -0.28 -14.82 -1.94
C GLN A 405 -1.21 -15.11 -0.75
N GLN A 406 -0.95 -16.17 0.04
CA GLN A 406 -1.70 -16.49 1.26
C GLN A 406 -1.31 -15.61 2.47
N GLU A 407 -0.10 -15.06 2.47
CA GLU A 407 0.46 -14.35 3.63
C GLU A 407 0.52 -12.83 3.41
N VAL A 408 0.50 -12.36 2.15
CA VAL A 408 0.71 -10.95 1.80
C VAL A 408 -0.27 -9.99 2.47
N ILE A 409 -1.58 -10.30 2.48
CA ILE A 409 -2.59 -9.40 3.07
C ILE A 409 -2.49 -9.37 4.60
N PRO A 410 -2.44 -10.51 5.32
CA PRO A 410 -2.16 -10.51 6.76
C PRO A 410 -0.88 -9.75 7.12
N ASN A 411 0.22 -9.99 6.40
CA ASN A 411 1.52 -9.38 6.69
C ASN A 411 1.50 -7.87 6.47
N LEU A 412 0.94 -7.38 5.37
CA LEU A 412 0.79 -5.94 5.11
C LEU A 412 -0.01 -5.24 6.21
N ARG A 413 -1.11 -5.84 6.65
CA ARG A 413 -1.95 -5.26 7.72
C ARG A 413 -1.29 -5.29 9.09
N SER A 414 -0.45 -6.29 9.34
CA SER A 414 0.29 -6.40 10.61
C SER A 414 1.42 -5.38 10.69
N VAL A 415 2.17 -5.19 9.59
CA VAL A 415 3.32 -4.28 9.56
C VAL A 415 2.88 -2.81 9.41
N PHE A 416 1.79 -2.55 8.67
CA PHE A 416 1.27 -1.22 8.40
C PHE A 416 -0.17 -1.04 8.93
N PRO A 417 -0.35 -0.96 10.25
CA PRO A 417 -1.67 -1.08 10.90
C PRO A 417 -2.63 0.09 10.63
N ASN A 418 -2.11 1.28 10.28
CA ASN A 418 -2.91 2.49 10.08
C ASN A 418 -2.97 2.93 8.60
N ILE A 419 -2.53 2.08 7.68
CA ILE A 419 -2.63 2.33 6.25
C ILE A 419 -3.96 1.79 5.71
N GLN A 420 -4.68 2.64 4.99
CA GLN A 420 -5.81 2.23 4.17
C GLN A 420 -5.29 1.64 2.85
N PHE A 421 -5.42 0.33 2.68
CA PHE A 421 -5.04 -0.36 1.46
C PHE A 421 -6.23 -0.44 0.50
N ILE A 422 -6.04 0.03 -0.74
CA ILE A 422 -7.00 -0.17 -1.83
C ILE A 422 -6.26 -0.89 -2.94
N ILE A 423 -6.53 -2.18 -3.10
CA ILE A 423 -5.77 -3.05 -3.96
C ILE A 423 -6.64 -3.68 -5.03
N SER A 424 -6.04 -4.15 -6.12
CA SER A 424 -6.71 -5.01 -7.09
C SER A 424 -6.05 -6.39 -7.12
N THR A 425 -6.83 -7.42 -7.43
CA THR A 425 -6.32 -8.78 -7.60
C THR A 425 -7.18 -9.61 -8.54
N HIS A 426 -6.55 -10.57 -9.20
CA HIS A 426 -7.14 -11.68 -9.93
C HIS A 426 -6.85 -13.03 -9.28
N SER A 427 -6.21 -13.06 -8.11
CA SER A 427 -5.85 -14.31 -7.46
C SER A 427 -6.95 -14.78 -6.50
N PRO A 428 -7.55 -15.96 -6.71
CA PRO A 428 -8.46 -16.55 -5.73
C PRO A 428 -7.75 -16.84 -4.40
N ILE A 429 -6.44 -17.10 -4.44
CA ILE A 429 -5.62 -17.37 -3.26
C ILE A 429 -5.54 -16.12 -2.39
N VAL A 430 -5.32 -14.94 -2.97
CA VAL A 430 -5.32 -13.67 -2.22
C VAL A 430 -6.70 -13.41 -1.61
N LEU A 431 -7.76 -13.62 -2.37
CA LEU A 431 -9.14 -13.43 -1.90
C LEU A 431 -9.49 -14.35 -0.72
N SER A 432 -8.97 -15.57 -0.71
CA SER A 432 -9.17 -16.53 0.38
C SER A 432 -8.65 -16.04 1.75
N THR A 433 -7.82 -14.99 1.78
CA THR A 433 -7.23 -14.44 3.01
C THR A 433 -8.02 -13.25 3.58
N ALA A 434 -8.91 -12.65 2.78
CA ALA A 434 -9.61 -11.43 3.12
C ALA A 434 -11.10 -11.68 3.37
N ASP A 435 -11.69 -10.95 4.30
CA ASP A 435 -13.13 -11.02 4.57
C ASP A 435 -13.93 -10.43 3.41
N ARG A 436 -15.10 -11.01 3.10
CA ARG A 436 -15.97 -10.54 2.02
C ARG A 436 -16.31 -9.05 2.12
N ARG A 437 -16.36 -8.48 3.34
CA ARG A 437 -16.57 -7.04 3.54
C ARG A 437 -15.51 -6.18 2.87
N CYS A 438 -14.30 -6.69 2.71
CA CYS A 438 -13.19 -6.01 2.06
C CYS A 438 -13.23 -6.14 0.54
N VAL A 439 -14.00 -7.07 -0.02
CA VAL A 439 -14.01 -7.36 -1.46
C VAL A 439 -15.07 -6.51 -2.16
N ARG A 440 -14.76 -6.05 -3.37
CA ARG A 440 -15.62 -5.28 -4.26
C ARG A 440 -15.58 -5.90 -5.66
N GLU A 441 -16.71 -6.41 -6.11
CA GLU A 441 -16.89 -7.01 -7.44
C GLU A 441 -17.82 -6.16 -8.30
N PHE A 442 -17.56 -6.15 -9.62
CA PHE A 442 -18.43 -5.43 -10.55
C PHE A 442 -19.73 -6.20 -10.73
N THR A 443 -20.84 -5.54 -10.43
CA THR A 443 -22.18 -6.04 -10.67
C THR A 443 -23.06 -4.95 -11.31
N THR A 444 -24.26 -5.32 -11.72
CA THR A 444 -25.27 -4.38 -12.21
C THR A 444 -26.22 -4.02 -11.08
N ASN A 445 -26.67 -2.77 -11.04
CA ASN A 445 -27.69 -2.34 -10.09
C ASN A 445 -29.00 -3.14 -10.26
N LEU A 446 -29.92 -3.05 -9.29
CA LEU A 446 -31.22 -3.74 -9.32
C LEU A 446 -32.08 -3.38 -10.55
N ALA A 447 -31.82 -2.22 -11.18
CA ALA A 447 -32.49 -1.78 -12.39
C ALA A 447 -31.86 -2.37 -13.68
N GLY A 448 -30.66 -2.94 -13.59
CA GLY A 448 -29.90 -3.47 -14.74
C GLY A 448 -29.23 -2.41 -15.62
N GLU A 449 -29.24 -1.14 -15.20
CA GLU A 449 -28.87 0.00 -16.05
C GLU A 449 -27.43 0.46 -15.82
N ASP A 450 -26.98 0.49 -14.55
CA ASP A 450 -25.65 1.01 -14.18
C ASP A 450 -24.76 -0.06 -13.55
N GLN A 451 -23.45 0.05 -13.84
CA GLN A 451 -22.43 -0.72 -13.15
C GLN A 451 -22.23 -0.17 -11.73
N ILE A 452 -22.11 -1.08 -10.76
CA ILE A 452 -21.77 -0.78 -9.37
C ILE A 452 -20.66 -1.73 -8.89
N LEU A 453 -20.03 -1.36 -7.79
CA LEU A 453 -19.14 -2.26 -7.04
C LEU A 453 -19.81 -2.66 -5.73
N ASP A 454 -20.04 -3.95 -5.54
CA ASP A 454 -20.67 -4.50 -4.33
C ASP A 454 -19.82 -5.63 -3.71
N MET A 455 -20.15 -6.03 -2.48
CA MET A 455 -19.53 -7.17 -1.82
C MET A 455 -20.04 -8.50 -2.41
N PRO A 456 -19.21 -9.55 -2.46
CA PRO A 456 -19.67 -10.86 -2.90
C PRO A 456 -20.71 -11.45 -1.94
N SER A 457 -21.53 -12.35 -2.48
CA SER A 457 -22.63 -13.00 -1.77
C SER A 457 -22.15 -13.99 -0.71
N ILE A 458 -20.96 -14.60 -0.90
CA ILE A 458 -20.36 -15.55 0.02
C ILE A 458 -19.20 -14.96 0.84
N GLN A 459 -18.83 -15.65 1.93
CA GLN A 459 -17.58 -15.37 2.61
C GLN A 459 -16.41 -15.79 1.72
N THR A 460 -15.40 -14.94 1.62
CA THR A 460 -14.14 -15.23 0.91
C THR A 460 -13.06 -15.75 1.86
N LYS A 461 -13.02 -15.25 3.10
CA LYS A 461 -11.98 -15.63 4.06
C LYS A 461 -12.09 -17.09 4.48
N GLY A 462 -11.05 -17.87 4.19
CA GLY A 462 -10.96 -19.29 4.50
C GLY A 462 -11.71 -20.21 3.53
N SER A 463 -12.30 -19.66 2.46
CA SER A 463 -13.04 -20.42 1.46
C SER A 463 -12.10 -21.15 0.49
N GLU A 464 -12.59 -22.22 -0.12
CA GLU A 464 -11.81 -22.97 -1.10
C GLU A 464 -11.60 -22.15 -2.39
N ASN A 465 -10.42 -22.28 -3.01
CA ASN A 465 -10.08 -21.54 -4.23
C ASN A 465 -11.05 -21.86 -5.38
N SER A 466 -11.53 -23.09 -5.48
CA SER A 466 -12.54 -23.52 -6.46
C SER A 466 -13.86 -22.76 -6.29
N GLU A 467 -14.30 -22.59 -5.05
CA GLU A 467 -15.53 -21.87 -4.74
C GLU A 467 -15.40 -20.38 -5.03
N ILE A 468 -14.26 -19.77 -4.69
CA ILE A 468 -13.97 -18.36 -5.03
C ILE A 468 -13.93 -18.15 -6.54
N LEU A 469 -13.30 -19.05 -7.29
CA LEU A 469 -13.26 -18.96 -8.75
C LEU A 469 -14.69 -18.95 -9.34
N GLU A 470 -15.53 -19.88 -8.90
CA GLU A 470 -16.86 -20.07 -9.47
C GLU A 470 -17.87 -19.01 -9.01
N GLN A 471 -17.96 -18.77 -7.70
CA GLN A 471 -19.04 -17.94 -7.13
C GLN A 471 -18.69 -16.46 -7.03
N VAL A 472 -17.40 -16.10 -7.02
CA VAL A 472 -16.94 -14.71 -6.84
C VAL A 472 -16.31 -14.19 -8.13
N MET A 473 -15.44 -14.97 -8.75
CA MET A 473 -14.77 -14.55 -9.99
C MET A 473 -15.57 -14.87 -11.26
N ASN A 474 -16.66 -15.64 -11.16
CA ASN A 474 -17.48 -16.11 -12.29
C ASN A 474 -16.65 -16.87 -13.34
N VAL A 475 -15.71 -17.71 -12.89
CA VAL A 475 -14.84 -18.54 -13.73
C VAL A 475 -14.92 -19.99 -13.27
N PHE A 476 -14.99 -20.93 -14.21
CA PHE A 476 -14.97 -22.35 -13.89
C PHE A 476 -13.70 -22.74 -13.12
N SER A 477 -13.84 -23.51 -12.04
CA SER A 477 -12.70 -24.01 -11.26
C SER A 477 -11.82 -24.99 -12.04
N SER A 478 -12.35 -25.54 -13.13
CA SER A 478 -11.68 -26.48 -14.02
C SER A 478 -11.78 -26.05 -15.49
N PRO A 479 -10.74 -26.29 -16.31
CA PRO A 479 -10.70 -25.88 -17.72
C PRO A 479 -11.73 -26.65 -18.54
N GLN A 480 -12.68 -25.92 -19.14
CA GLN A 480 -13.82 -26.50 -19.87
C GLN A 480 -13.45 -27.06 -21.25
N ASN A 481 -12.34 -26.59 -21.82
CA ASN A 481 -11.83 -27.00 -23.13
C ASN A 481 -11.02 -28.31 -23.09
N ILE A 482 -10.87 -28.93 -21.92
CA ILE A 482 -10.14 -30.19 -21.74
C ILE A 482 -11.17 -31.30 -21.51
N ALA A 483 -11.17 -32.31 -22.38
CA ALA A 483 -12.14 -33.41 -22.32
C ALA A 483 -12.01 -34.20 -21.00
N GLU A 484 -10.79 -34.37 -20.51
CA GLU A 484 -10.48 -35.11 -19.30
C GLU A 484 -11.10 -34.49 -18.03
N THR A 485 -11.40 -33.18 -18.06
CA THR A 485 -12.12 -32.49 -16.98
C THR A 485 -13.52 -33.07 -16.76
N HIS A 486 -14.17 -33.54 -17.84
CA HIS A 486 -15.55 -34.03 -17.82
C HIS A 486 -15.65 -35.53 -17.54
N LEU A 487 -14.54 -36.28 -17.57
CA LEU A 487 -14.57 -37.73 -17.39
C LEU A 487 -15.23 -38.17 -16.08
N LEU A 488 -14.99 -37.44 -14.99
CA LEU A 488 -15.55 -37.79 -13.67
C LEU A 488 -17.06 -37.50 -13.61
N SER A 489 -17.52 -36.37 -14.16
CA SER A 489 -18.94 -36.03 -14.21
C SER A 489 -19.71 -36.91 -15.19
N GLU A 490 -19.11 -37.25 -16.34
CA GLU A 490 -19.65 -38.25 -17.27
C GLU A 490 -19.72 -39.63 -16.65
N PHE A 491 -18.68 -40.03 -15.89
CA PHE A 491 -18.71 -41.28 -15.14
C PHE A 491 -19.84 -41.28 -14.10
N GLU A 492 -19.97 -40.22 -13.30
CA GLU A 492 -21.06 -40.08 -12.34
C GLU A 492 -22.44 -40.13 -13.02
N ALA A 493 -22.62 -39.45 -14.15
CA ALA A 493 -23.86 -39.47 -14.92
C ALA A 493 -24.17 -40.86 -15.53
N SER A 494 -23.14 -41.62 -15.90
CA SER A 494 -23.29 -42.99 -16.44
C SER A 494 -23.72 -44.01 -15.39
N LEU A 495 -23.57 -43.70 -14.09
CA LEU A 495 -24.00 -44.58 -13.00
C LEU A 495 -25.53 -44.53 -12.87
N THR A 496 -26.20 -45.42 -13.62
CA THR A 496 -27.65 -45.63 -13.52
C THR A 496 -28.00 -46.30 -12.18
N ALA A 497 -29.19 -45.97 -11.66
CA ALA A 497 -29.60 -46.33 -10.30
C ALA A 497 -30.21 -47.74 -10.17
N ASP A 498 -30.21 -48.55 -11.23
CA ASP A 498 -30.90 -49.85 -11.29
C ASP A 498 -30.00 -51.03 -11.73
N GLU A 499 -28.71 -50.81 -12.03
CA GLU A 499 -27.76 -51.88 -12.39
C GLU A 499 -26.69 -52.09 -11.30
N ASP A 500 -26.45 -53.35 -10.90
CA ASP A 500 -25.39 -53.72 -9.94
C ASP A 500 -23.99 -53.71 -10.55
N ASN A 501 -23.93 -53.97 -11.86
CA ASN A 501 -22.71 -54.00 -12.65
C ASN A 501 -22.58 -52.68 -13.40
N LEU A 502 -21.33 -52.24 -13.59
CA LEU A 502 -21.05 -51.09 -14.43
C LEU A 502 -21.48 -51.41 -15.87
N SER A 503 -22.14 -50.44 -16.52
CA SER A 503 -22.32 -50.49 -17.97
C SER A 503 -20.96 -50.51 -18.68
N GLN A 504 -20.92 -50.98 -19.92
CA GLN A 504 -19.68 -50.99 -20.71
C GLN A 504 -19.09 -49.57 -20.80
N ASP A 505 -19.94 -48.56 -21.01
CA ASP A 505 -19.55 -47.16 -21.07
C ASP A 505 -18.97 -46.67 -19.74
N SER A 506 -19.59 -47.03 -18.60
CA SER A 506 -19.09 -46.69 -17.27
C SER A 506 -17.74 -47.36 -16.98
N GLN A 507 -17.54 -48.61 -17.41
CA GLN A 507 -16.29 -49.33 -17.25
C GLN A 507 -15.17 -48.71 -18.10
N ASP A 508 -15.48 -48.29 -19.32
CA ASP A 508 -14.54 -47.62 -20.21
C ASP A 508 -14.15 -46.24 -19.68
N LEU A 509 -15.10 -45.46 -19.14
CA LEU A 509 -14.82 -44.19 -18.47
C LEU A 509 -13.96 -44.39 -17.21
N TYR A 510 -14.25 -45.40 -16.39
CA TYR A 510 -13.44 -45.73 -15.22
C TYR A 510 -12.00 -46.09 -15.60
N ASN A 511 -11.83 -46.93 -16.63
CA ASN A 511 -10.51 -47.30 -17.15
C ASN A 511 -9.74 -46.10 -17.72
N LYS A 512 -10.44 -45.18 -18.40
CA LYS A 512 -9.87 -43.90 -18.88
C LYS A 512 -9.42 -43.02 -17.72
N ILE A 513 -10.23 -42.86 -16.66
CA ILE A 513 -9.84 -42.09 -15.47
C ILE A 513 -8.60 -42.71 -14.83
N GLN A 514 -8.58 -44.04 -14.67
CA GLN A 514 -7.46 -44.75 -14.06
C GLN A 514 -6.16 -44.64 -14.87
N SER A 515 -6.24 -44.79 -16.20
CA SER A 515 -5.07 -44.72 -17.09
C SER A 515 -4.52 -43.31 -17.23
N HIS A 516 -5.38 -42.29 -17.28
CA HIS A 516 -4.96 -40.90 -17.44
C HIS A 516 -4.45 -40.27 -16.13
N PHE A 517 -5.25 -40.31 -15.05
CA PHE A 517 -4.90 -39.64 -13.79
C PHE A 517 -4.02 -40.50 -12.86
N GLY A 518 -3.97 -41.81 -13.10
CA GLY A 518 -3.20 -42.74 -12.29
C GLY A 518 -3.92 -43.21 -11.01
N LEU A 519 -3.37 -44.26 -10.40
CA LEU A 519 -4.00 -45.02 -9.32
C LEU A 519 -4.13 -44.28 -7.98
N GLN A 520 -3.31 -43.26 -7.73
CA GLN A 520 -3.30 -42.47 -6.49
C GLN A 520 -3.92 -41.08 -6.66
N SER A 521 -4.59 -40.83 -7.79
CA SER A 521 -5.22 -39.53 -8.03
C SER A 521 -6.49 -39.33 -7.21
N SER A 522 -6.77 -38.05 -6.87
CA SER A 522 -8.02 -37.65 -6.24
C SER A 522 -9.24 -38.04 -7.11
N GLN A 523 -9.11 -37.90 -8.42
CA GLN A 523 -10.14 -38.26 -9.41
C GLN A 523 -10.49 -39.75 -9.33
N LYS A 524 -9.48 -40.63 -9.27
CA LYS A 524 -9.70 -42.07 -9.12
C LYS A 524 -10.34 -42.41 -7.77
N HIS A 525 -9.89 -41.81 -6.68
CA HIS A 525 -10.49 -42.02 -5.36
C HIS A 525 -11.95 -41.56 -5.29
N LYS A 526 -12.30 -40.46 -5.98
CA LYS A 526 -13.69 -40.01 -6.14
C LYS A 526 -14.50 -41.02 -6.95
N ALA A 527 -13.98 -41.52 -8.07
CA ALA A 527 -14.63 -42.57 -8.87
C ALA A 527 -14.90 -43.85 -8.06
N ASP A 528 -13.93 -44.33 -7.28
CA ASP A 528 -14.09 -45.47 -6.37
C ASP A 528 -15.20 -45.23 -5.34
N SER A 529 -15.26 -44.01 -4.80
CA SER A 529 -16.26 -43.60 -3.81
C SER A 529 -17.65 -43.56 -4.43
N LEU A 530 -17.79 -43.02 -5.64
CA LEU A 530 -19.04 -43.03 -6.41
C LEU A 530 -19.53 -44.46 -6.69
N MET A 531 -18.63 -45.37 -7.08
CA MET A 531 -18.97 -46.78 -7.26
C MET A 531 -19.48 -47.43 -5.97
N ARG A 532 -18.82 -47.17 -4.84
CA ARG A 532 -19.25 -47.70 -3.53
C ARG A 532 -20.62 -47.15 -3.12
N LEU A 533 -20.84 -45.84 -3.33
CA LEU A 533 -22.10 -45.18 -3.04
C LEU A 533 -23.24 -45.72 -3.91
N ASN A 534 -23.00 -45.97 -5.20
CA ASN A 534 -24.03 -46.53 -6.09
C ASN A 534 -24.43 -47.95 -5.64
N LYS A 535 -23.45 -48.82 -5.37
CA LYS A 535 -23.72 -50.18 -4.83
C LYS A 535 -24.52 -50.16 -3.53
N LEU A 536 -24.23 -49.20 -2.65
CA LEU A 536 -24.94 -49.05 -1.39
C LEU A 536 -26.38 -48.54 -1.59
N LYS A 537 -26.59 -47.57 -2.48
CA LYS A 537 -27.94 -47.09 -2.87
C LYS A 537 -28.79 -48.22 -3.45
N ASN A 538 -28.22 -49.08 -4.30
CA ASN A 538 -28.93 -50.20 -4.90
C ASN A 538 -29.34 -51.25 -3.85
N LYS A 539 -28.46 -51.58 -2.89
CA LYS A 539 -28.79 -52.48 -1.78
C LYS A 539 -29.94 -51.94 -0.92
N ILE A 540 -29.93 -50.65 -0.57
CA ILE A 540 -30.99 -50.02 0.23
C ILE A 540 -32.33 -49.98 -0.52
N ARG A 541 -32.30 -49.75 -1.84
CA ARG A 541 -33.52 -49.78 -2.67
C ARG A 541 -34.13 -51.17 -2.70
N ARG A 542 -33.31 -52.23 -2.87
CA ARG A 542 -33.78 -53.63 -2.84
C ARG A 542 -34.42 -54.00 -1.50
N SER A 543 -33.80 -53.65 -0.37
CA SER A 543 -34.38 -53.91 0.94
C SER A 543 -35.70 -53.15 1.16
N LYS A 544 -35.87 -51.96 0.56
CA LYS A 544 -37.13 -51.19 0.61
C LYS A 544 -38.22 -51.75 -0.32
N SER A 545 -37.88 -52.31 -1.48
CA SER A 545 -38.85 -52.97 -2.36
C SER A 545 -39.31 -54.32 -1.79
N GLU A 546 -38.41 -55.06 -1.14
CA GLU A 546 -38.75 -56.33 -0.48
C GLU A 546 -39.63 -56.12 0.76
N GLY A 547 -39.38 -55.07 1.55
CA GLY A 547 -40.21 -54.70 2.70
C GLY A 547 -41.60 -54.14 2.36
N LYS A 548 -41.82 -53.61 1.15
CA LYS A 548 -43.14 -53.14 0.68
C LYS A 548 -44.03 -54.26 0.11
N ASN A 549 -43.46 -55.40 -0.26
CA ASN A 549 -44.22 -56.57 -0.73
C ASN A 549 -44.62 -57.54 0.40
N GLN A 550 -44.30 -57.22 1.67
CA GLN A 550 -44.58 -58.05 2.84
C GLN A 550 -45.51 -57.40 3.89
N GLY A 551 -46.10 -56.23 3.60
CA GLY A 551 -47.15 -55.60 4.41
C GLY A 551 -48.36 -55.33 3.54
#